data_AF-A0A523IYX3-F1
#
_entry.id   AF-A0A523IYX3-F1
#
_cell.length_a   1.000
_cell.length_b   1.000
_cell.length_c   1.000
_cell.angle_alpha   90.00
_cell.angle_beta   90.00
_cell.angle_gamma   90.00
#
_symmetry.space_group_name_H-M   'P 1'
#
loop_
_entity.id
_entity.type
_entity.pdbx_description
1 polymer ?
#
loop_
_entity_poly.entity_id
_entity_poly.type
_entity_poly.pdbx_seq_one_letter_code
_entity_poly.pdbx_strand_id
1 'polypeptide(L)' 'RMATSTPAQIVGADGRKGRLQPGHDADLLLLGPDLAVQAVYRAGERIKI' A
#
# COMPACT_ATOMS: atom_id res chain seq x y z
N ARG A 1 -8.01 5.73 3.21
CA ARG A 1 -8.73 4.86 4.17
C ARG A 1 -9.61 3.84 3.47
N MET A 2 -10.56 4.27 2.64
CA MET A 2 -11.46 3.35 1.91
C MET A 2 -10.71 2.33 1.03
N ALA A 3 -9.59 2.71 0.41
CA ALA A 3 -8.82 1.84 -0.48
C ALA A 3 -7.74 0.98 0.21
N THR A 4 -7.43 1.21 1.50
CA THR A 4 -6.26 0.58 2.15
C THR A 4 -6.59 0.07 3.55
N SER A 5 -6.71 0.97 4.53
CA SER A 5 -6.89 0.59 5.93
C SER A 5 -8.22 -0.11 6.21
N THR A 6 -9.31 0.34 5.58
CA THR A 6 -10.64 -0.25 5.78
C THR A 6 -10.72 -1.70 5.27
N PRO A 7 -10.34 -2.02 4.01
CA PRO A 7 -10.33 -3.41 3.57
C PRO A 7 -9.34 -4.25 4.38
N ALA A 8 -8.16 -3.72 4.73
CA ALA A 8 -7.18 -4.45 5.57
C ALA A 8 -7.78 -4.86 6.93
N GLN A 9 -8.59 -4.00 7.57
CA GLN A 9 -9.29 -4.35 8.81
C GLN A 9 -10.35 -5.43 8.59
N ILE A 10 -11.16 -5.30 7.54
CA ILE A 10 -12.25 -6.24 7.24
C ILE A 10 -11.70 -7.66 7.01
N VAL A 11 -10.53 -7.78 6.36
CA VAL A 11 -9.91 -9.08 6.08
C VAL A 11 -8.90 -9.54 7.16
N GLY A 12 -8.75 -8.80 8.27
CA GLY A 12 -7.81 -9.14 9.35
C GLY A 12 -6.32 -9.01 8.99
N ALA A 13 -5.99 -8.18 8.00
CA ALA A 13 -4.62 -7.93 7.53
C ALA A 13 -4.03 -6.61 8.06
N ASP A 14 -4.75 -5.84 8.87
CA ASP A 14 -4.34 -4.50 9.33
C ASP A 14 -3.12 -4.50 10.25
N GLY A 15 -2.78 -5.65 10.85
CA GLY A 15 -1.53 -5.88 11.58
C GLY A 15 -0.27 -5.83 10.70
N ARG A 16 -0.39 -5.91 9.37
CA ARG A 16 0.76 -5.87 8.44
C ARG A 16 0.52 -5.12 7.12
N LYS A 17 -0.72 -4.76 6.77
CA LYS A 17 -1.09 -4.03 5.55
C LYS A 17 -1.99 -2.82 5.82
N GLY A 18 -2.12 -1.95 4.82
CA GLY A 18 -3.08 -0.85 4.82
C GLY A 18 -2.65 0.41 5.57
N ARG A 19 -1.44 0.43 6.14
CA ARG A 19 -0.82 1.57 6.82
C ARG A 19 0.67 1.63 6.48
N LEU A 20 1.21 2.84 6.37
CA LEU A 20 2.65 3.07 6.24
C LEU A 20 3.22 3.30 7.64
N GLN A 21 3.76 2.26 8.25
CA GLN A 21 4.33 2.29 9.59
C GLN A 21 5.41 1.20 9.75
N PRO A 22 6.36 1.35 10.68
CA PRO A 22 7.35 0.30 10.96
C PRO A 22 6.69 -1.04 11.30
N GLY A 23 7.24 -2.13 10.76
CA GLY A 23 6.73 -3.49 10.95
C GLY A 23 5.66 -3.94 9.94
N HIS A 24 5.15 -3.04 9.09
CA HIS A 24 4.22 -3.37 8.01
C HIS A 24 4.95 -3.77 6.73
N ASP A 25 4.26 -4.55 5.90
CA ASP A 25 4.75 -4.89 4.56
C ASP A 25 4.94 -3.61 3.76
N ALA A 26 6.08 -3.46 3.08
CA ALA A 26 6.37 -2.32 2.22
C ALA A 26 5.66 -2.43 0.85
N ASP A 27 4.33 -2.52 0.91
CA ASP A 27 3.44 -2.49 -0.25
C ASP A 27 2.88 -1.09 -0.43
N LEU A 28 3.32 -0.40 -1.48
CA LEU A 28 3.12 1.04 -1.65
C LEU A 28 2.73 1.37 -3.10
N LEU A 29 1.98 2.46 -3.26
CA LEU A 29 1.74 3.09 -4.54
C LEU A 29 2.25 4.53 -4.48
N LEU A 30 3.07 4.93 -5.45
CA LEU A 30 3.43 6.33 -5.65
C LEU A 30 2.48 6.91 -6.71
N LEU A 31 1.71 7.91 -6.32
CA LEU A 31 0.76 8.61 -7.18
C LEU A 31 1.28 10.02 -7.49
N GLY A 32 1.09 10.44 -8.74
CA GLY A 32 1.27 11.83 -9.15
C GLY A 32 0.13 12.74 -8.65
N PRO A 33 0.25 14.06 -8.84
CA PRO A 33 -0.79 15.02 -8.47
C PRO A 33 -2.13 14.79 -9.17
N ASP A 34 -2.12 14.15 -10.32
CA ASP A 34 -3.27 13.73 -11.14
C ASP A 34 -3.77 12.32 -10.80
N LEU A 35 -3.24 11.70 -9.73
CA LEU A 35 -3.47 10.32 -9.35
C LEU A 35 -2.97 9.29 -10.38
N ALA A 36 -2.10 9.68 -11.32
CA ALA A 36 -1.42 8.73 -12.18
C ALA A 36 -0.46 7.87 -11.36
N VAL A 37 -0.43 6.56 -11.64
CA VAL A 37 0.51 5.65 -10.99
C VAL A 37 1.91 5.87 -11.54
N GLN A 38 2.84 6.28 -10.70
CA GLN A 38 4.25 6.49 -11.06
C GLN A 38 5.14 5.29 -10.70
N ALA A 39 4.80 4.59 -9.61
CA ALA A 39 5.48 3.38 -9.20
C ALA A 39 4.58 2.53 -8.29
N VAL A 40 4.79 1.22 -8.34
CA VAL A 40 4.23 0.25 -7.39
C VAL A 40 5.39 -0.46 -6.73
N TYR A 41 5.31 -0.61 -5.40
CA TYR A 41 6.25 -1.38 -4.61
C TYR A 41 5.51 -2.55 -3.99
N ARG A 42 6.11 -3.73 -4.05
CA ARG A 42 5.62 -4.95 -3.40
C ARG A 42 6.73 -5.54 -2.55
N ALA A 43 6.50 -5.68 -1.26
CA ALA A 43 7.49 -6.17 -0.29
C ALA A 43 8.83 -5.41 -0.38
N GLY A 44 8.78 -4.09 -0.59
CA GLY A 44 9.96 -3.24 -0.73
C GLY A 44 10.57 -3.19 -2.12
N GLU A 45 10.17 -4.08 -3.04
CA GLU A 45 10.69 -4.14 -4.39
C GLU A 45 9.82 -3.35 -5.37
N ARG A 46 10.45 -2.54 -6.23
CA ARG A 46 9.74 -1.85 -7.30
C ARG A 46 9.34 -2.83 -8.39
N ILE A 47 8.04 -2.94 -8.68
CA ILE A 47 7.56 -3.78 -9.78
C ILE A 47 7.46 -2.96 -11.07
N LYS A 48 7.72 -3.62 -12.21
CA LYS A 48 7.41 -3.06 -13.53
C LYS A 48 5.90 -3.14 -13.75
N ILE A 49 5.34 -2.02 -14.21
CA ILE A 49 3.90 -1.81 -14.46
C ILE A 49 3.73 -1.38 -15.90
#